data_AF-A0A7X7G2H3-F1
#
_entry.id   AF-A0A7X7G2H3-F1
#
_cell.length_a   1.000
_cell.length_b   1.000
_cell.length_c   1.000
_cell.angle_alpha   90.00
_cell.angle_beta   90.00
_cell.angle_gamma   90.00
#
_symmetry.space_group_name_H-M   'P 1'
#
loop_
_entity.id
_entity.type
_entity.pdbx_description
1 polymer ?
#
loop_
_entity_poly.entity_id
_entity_poly.type
_entity_poly.pdbx_seq_one_letter_code
_entity_poly.pdbx_strand_id
1 'polypeptide(L)'
;MKSRTRLILPALALGLSVCCRSTMASGADAAPARAIGAHRIRGAHNVFPRPEKVEAWLRVSGEIPAGASAGQVRSAVQRFNRRLQADGDGWISREVRDRALAREKEFARETRAAKAASKSIPVSCAIFALAVDFGGSDTYGYRLADNTLAYTNTSGPLKGLIPKPGSNDNATIWYEPAQTADAAFYERLIFGYLGVGRIRMDLTDPYDGLPGINLEGYTVQDYYDHAAGSNSVALSGSVQGWVRVDHSEGYYGADNYYTGAHYGGAEVNGTNIPAAQLVEDALAKFMAEHPGYYNETGTNAFWKKYDGNEDGIVDTCWIIHAGTGQESGGGAQGDFAIWSHSSDMRNNERWPAGFKVYEGDPATTNDDIYAAPYTMQPENLDLGVLTEEFAHNFFGLPDLYTVDLENSIGFWSHLAGGSWTGPLPGSVPVSLCLWLKIMAQTS
;
A
#
# COMPACT_ATOMS: atom_id res chain seq x y z
N MET A 1 12.35 -71.37 42.52
CA MET A 1 11.42 -71.34 41.36
C MET A 1 10.30 -70.37 41.71
N LYS A 2 10.42 -69.09 41.37
CA LYS A 2 10.10 -68.43 40.08
C LYS A 2 8.59 -68.40 39.76
N SER A 3 7.96 -67.27 40.06
CA SER A 3 7.07 -66.58 39.12
C SER A 3 7.37 -65.09 39.21
N ARG A 4 7.69 -64.47 38.06
CA ARG A 4 8.07 -63.07 37.90
C ARG A 4 6.89 -62.33 37.27
N THR A 5 6.39 -61.31 37.94
CA THR A 5 5.57 -60.26 37.31
C THR A 5 6.41 -58.98 37.30
N ARG A 6 6.78 -58.51 36.10
CA ARG A 6 7.53 -57.26 35.90
C ARG A 6 6.53 -56.09 35.89
N LEU A 7 6.62 -55.24 36.90
CA LEU A 7 6.12 -53.87 36.87
C LEU A 7 7.08 -53.04 36.01
N ILE A 8 6.55 -52.28 35.05
CA ILE A 8 7.31 -51.29 34.27
C ILE A 8 7.12 -49.93 34.94
N LEU A 9 8.20 -49.35 35.45
CA LEU A 9 8.31 -47.93 35.79
C LEU A 9 8.45 -47.10 34.50
N PRO A 10 7.87 -45.89 34.40
CA PRO A 10 8.42 -44.84 33.57
C PRO A 10 9.53 -44.10 34.32
N ALA A 11 10.63 -43.86 33.62
CA ALA A 11 11.80 -43.13 34.09
C ALA A 11 11.59 -41.61 34.03
N LEU A 12 12.16 -40.93 35.03
CA LEU A 12 12.41 -39.50 35.12
C LEU A 12 13.15 -38.95 33.89
N ALA A 13 12.77 -37.74 33.48
CA ALA A 13 13.71 -36.75 32.94
C ALA A 13 13.46 -35.39 33.61
N LEU A 14 14.38 -35.02 34.52
CA LEU A 14 14.76 -33.63 34.82
C LEU A 14 15.19 -32.97 33.49
N GLY A 15 15.09 -31.67 33.22
CA GLY A 15 14.88 -30.48 34.03
C GLY A 15 15.57 -29.30 33.31
N LEU A 16 14.89 -28.15 33.28
CA LEU A 16 15.37 -26.78 33.00
C LEU A 16 16.04 -26.46 31.65
N SER A 17 15.40 -25.58 30.87
CA SER A 17 15.81 -24.17 30.91
C SER A 17 14.64 -23.25 30.53
N VAL A 18 14.19 -22.49 31.51
CA VAL A 18 13.31 -21.33 31.37
C VAL A 18 14.09 -20.28 30.59
N CYS A 19 13.65 -19.95 29.38
CA CYS A 19 14.04 -18.70 28.75
C CYS A 19 12.85 -17.76 28.85
N CYS A 20 13.06 -16.64 29.55
CA CYS A 20 12.10 -15.60 29.84
C CYS A 20 11.30 -15.20 28.60
N ARG A 21 10.04 -15.61 28.54
CA ARG A 21 9.01 -14.74 27.96
C ARG A 21 8.93 -13.55 28.90
N SER A 22 9.54 -12.44 28.52
CA SER A 22 9.14 -11.14 29.04
C SER A 22 7.66 -10.98 28.72
N THR A 23 6.85 -11.25 29.74
CA THR A 23 5.48 -10.75 29.85
C THR A 23 5.50 -9.30 29.42
N MET A 24 4.80 -8.99 28.32
CA MET A 24 4.51 -7.61 27.96
C MET A 24 3.96 -6.93 29.21
N ALA A 25 4.65 -5.89 29.66
CA ALA A 25 4.18 -5.06 30.74
C ALA A 25 2.84 -4.47 30.30
N SER A 26 1.77 -4.88 30.98
CA SER A 26 0.50 -4.20 30.95
C SER A 26 0.67 -2.77 31.49
N GLY A 27 0.25 -1.80 30.68
CA GLY A 27 -0.26 -0.47 31.05
C GLY A 27 0.37 0.27 32.24
N ALA A 28 1.23 1.25 31.94
CA ALA A 28 1.30 2.53 32.65
C ALA A 28 2.17 3.52 31.83
N ASP A 29 1.66 4.73 31.58
CA ASP A 29 2.36 5.94 31.08
C ASP A 29 2.73 6.09 29.58
N ALA A 30 2.13 5.33 28.66
CA ALA A 30 2.10 5.78 27.27
C ALA A 30 1.05 6.90 27.15
N ALA A 31 1.45 8.09 26.67
CA ALA A 31 0.49 9.13 26.32
C ALA A 31 -0.52 8.57 25.29
N PRO A 32 -1.81 8.95 25.36
CA PRO A 32 -2.78 8.49 24.36
C PRO A 32 -2.30 8.91 22.97
N ALA A 33 -2.44 8.00 22.00
CA ALA A 33 -2.05 8.30 20.62
C ALA A 33 -2.89 9.46 20.10
N ARG A 34 -2.23 10.41 19.43
CA ARG A 34 -2.89 11.53 18.76
C ARG A 34 -3.35 11.07 17.39
N ALA A 35 -4.65 11.10 17.13
CA ALA A 35 -5.16 10.93 15.77
C ALA A 35 -4.60 12.03 14.88
N ILE A 36 -4.06 11.64 13.73
CA ILE A 36 -3.66 12.55 12.67
C ILE A 36 -4.28 12.03 11.37
N GLY A 37 -4.73 12.92 10.49
CA GLY A 37 -5.18 12.56 9.15
C GLY A 37 -4.01 12.48 8.17
N ALA A 38 -4.23 11.85 7.02
CA ALA A 38 -3.26 11.79 5.93
C ALA A 38 -2.84 13.19 5.46
N HIS A 39 -1.57 13.30 5.10
CA HIS A 39 -1.07 14.53 4.52
C HIS A 39 -1.62 14.70 3.10
N ARG A 40 -1.99 15.94 2.76
CA ARG A 40 -2.33 16.28 1.37
C ARG A 40 -1.09 16.11 0.50
N ILE A 41 -1.08 15.06 -0.31
CA ILE A 41 -0.07 14.82 -1.35
C ILE A 41 -0.38 15.72 -2.55
N ARG A 42 0.65 16.35 -3.13
CA ARG A 42 0.55 17.00 -4.44
C ARG A 42 1.00 16.00 -5.51
N GLY A 43 0.19 15.79 -6.54
CA GLY A 43 0.47 14.76 -7.55
C GLY A 43 0.23 13.35 -7.03
N ALA A 44 1.11 12.42 -7.36
CA ALA A 44 1.04 11.03 -6.91
C ALA A 44 2.44 10.47 -6.61
N HIS A 45 2.49 9.53 -5.67
CA HIS A 45 3.63 8.67 -5.39
C HIS A 45 3.35 7.30 -6.00
N ASN A 46 4.27 6.81 -6.83
CA ASN A 46 4.10 5.54 -7.56
C ASN A 46 5.11 4.52 -7.04
N VAL A 47 4.65 3.31 -6.73
CA VAL A 47 5.57 2.20 -6.44
C VAL A 47 6.49 1.98 -7.65
N PHE A 48 7.79 1.91 -7.44
CA PHE A 48 8.69 1.53 -8.52
C PHE A 48 8.46 0.08 -8.95
N PRO A 49 8.55 -0.24 -10.25
CA PRO A 49 8.23 -1.57 -10.75
C PRO A 49 9.21 -2.62 -10.21
N ARG A 50 8.74 -3.86 -10.13
CA ARG A 50 9.61 -5.01 -9.84
C ARG A 50 10.77 -5.05 -10.86
N PRO A 51 12.04 -4.98 -10.42
CA PRO A 51 13.18 -4.84 -11.33
C PRO A 51 13.24 -5.92 -12.43
N GLU A 52 12.83 -7.15 -12.11
CA GLU A 52 12.81 -8.28 -13.03
C GLU A 52 11.67 -8.23 -14.06
N LYS A 53 10.63 -7.42 -13.85
CA LYS A 53 9.48 -7.28 -14.76
C LYS A 53 9.69 -6.19 -15.81
N VAL A 54 10.48 -5.15 -15.49
CA VAL A 54 10.69 -3.98 -16.37
C VAL A 54 11.22 -4.39 -17.74
N GLU A 55 12.23 -5.26 -17.80
CA GLU A 55 12.77 -5.71 -19.08
C GLU A 55 11.71 -6.46 -19.90
N ALA A 56 10.91 -7.31 -19.26
CA ALA A 56 9.88 -8.07 -19.93
C ALA A 56 8.84 -7.14 -20.57
N TRP A 57 8.39 -6.10 -19.86
CA TRP A 57 7.46 -5.11 -20.42
C TRP A 57 8.05 -4.35 -21.58
N LEU A 58 9.26 -3.83 -21.41
CA LEU A 58 9.90 -3.06 -22.46
C LEU A 58 10.13 -3.90 -23.72
N ARG A 59 10.26 -5.21 -23.60
CA ARG A 59 10.28 -6.13 -24.75
C ARG A 59 8.91 -6.32 -25.38
N VAL A 60 7.86 -6.48 -24.56
CA VAL A 60 6.47 -6.62 -25.04
C VAL A 60 5.98 -5.34 -25.72
N SER A 61 6.27 -4.18 -25.14
CA SER A 61 5.94 -2.86 -25.69
C SER A 61 6.77 -2.48 -26.92
N GLY A 62 7.82 -3.25 -27.22
CA GLY A 62 8.74 -3.01 -28.35
C GLY A 62 9.82 -1.95 -28.09
N GLU A 63 9.88 -1.36 -26.89
CA GLU A 63 10.95 -0.43 -26.48
C GLU A 63 12.35 -1.08 -26.40
N ILE A 64 12.41 -2.39 -26.19
CA ILE A 64 13.62 -3.22 -26.31
C ILE A 64 13.44 -4.17 -27.49
N PRO A 65 14.14 -3.94 -28.63
CA PRO A 65 14.02 -4.81 -29.79
C PRO A 65 14.63 -6.20 -29.54
N ALA A 66 14.18 -7.18 -30.32
CA ALA A 66 14.76 -8.51 -30.35
C ALA A 66 16.27 -8.44 -30.67
N GLY A 67 17.10 -9.11 -29.87
CA GLY A 67 18.56 -9.09 -30.04
C GLY A 67 19.27 -7.84 -29.47
N ALA A 68 18.57 -6.98 -28.72
CA ALA A 68 19.20 -5.84 -28.02
C ALA A 68 20.38 -6.29 -27.14
N SER A 69 21.50 -5.56 -27.22
CA SER A 69 22.65 -5.77 -26.35
C SER A 69 22.32 -5.44 -24.88
N ALA A 70 23.09 -5.99 -23.94
CA ALA A 70 22.93 -5.68 -22.52
C ALA A 70 23.04 -4.17 -22.21
N GLY A 71 23.82 -3.41 -23.00
CA GLY A 71 23.88 -1.96 -22.89
C GLY A 71 22.58 -1.28 -23.31
N GLN A 72 21.98 -1.70 -24.42
CA GLN A 72 20.69 -1.18 -24.89
C GLN A 72 19.54 -1.51 -23.93
N VAL A 73 19.54 -2.72 -23.36
CA VAL A 73 18.59 -3.11 -22.31
C VAL A 73 18.71 -2.19 -21.10
N ARG A 74 19.93 -2.02 -20.55
CA ARG A 74 20.16 -1.11 -19.42
C ARG A 74 19.72 0.32 -19.72
N SER A 75 20.03 0.84 -20.92
CA SER A 75 19.62 2.19 -21.30
C SER A 75 18.10 2.33 -21.46
N ALA A 76 17.40 1.29 -21.91
CA ALA A 76 15.94 1.29 -22.01
C ALA A 76 15.29 1.28 -20.62
N VAL A 77 15.74 0.40 -19.73
CA VAL A 77 15.29 0.36 -18.31
C VAL A 77 15.56 1.70 -17.63
N GLN A 78 16.73 2.31 -17.82
CA GLN A 78 17.03 3.64 -17.28
C GLN A 78 16.15 4.76 -17.87
N ARG A 79 15.71 4.64 -19.13
CA ARG A 79 14.75 5.61 -19.71
C ARG A 79 13.37 5.42 -19.10
N PHE A 80 12.92 4.17 -18.95
CA PHE A 80 11.65 3.84 -18.29
C PHE A 80 11.61 4.43 -16.87
N ASN A 81 12.60 4.10 -16.04
CA ASN A 81 12.69 4.59 -14.67
C ASN A 81 12.73 6.14 -14.62
N ARG A 82 13.35 6.80 -15.61
CA ARG A 82 13.39 8.27 -15.68
C ARG A 82 12.04 8.91 -15.98
N ARG A 83 11.21 8.27 -16.80
CA ARG A 83 9.84 8.74 -17.06
C ARG A 83 9.02 8.61 -15.78
N LEU A 84 9.04 7.43 -15.16
CA LEU A 84 8.35 7.18 -13.89
C LEU A 84 8.70 8.20 -12.79
N GLN A 85 9.98 8.60 -12.67
CA GLN A 85 10.38 9.65 -11.72
C GLN A 85 9.92 11.06 -12.09
N ALA A 86 9.84 11.37 -13.39
CA ALA A 86 9.37 12.68 -13.84
C ALA A 86 7.87 12.84 -13.59
N ASP A 87 7.13 11.74 -13.49
CA ASP A 87 5.68 11.73 -13.30
C ASP A 87 5.27 11.91 -11.82
N GLY A 88 6.21 11.73 -10.88
CA GLY A 88 6.00 12.02 -9.47
C GLY A 88 6.49 13.42 -9.07
N ASP A 89 5.61 14.28 -8.56
CA ASP A 89 6.00 15.43 -7.73
C ASP A 89 6.39 14.94 -6.31
N GLY A 90 7.13 13.82 -6.26
CA GLY A 90 7.35 13.00 -5.07
C GLY A 90 8.36 13.59 -4.09
N TRP A 91 8.70 14.87 -4.24
CA TRP A 91 9.58 15.58 -3.32
C TRP A 91 8.79 16.22 -2.19
N ILE A 92 9.43 16.26 -1.02
CA ILE A 92 8.88 16.79 0.22
C ILE A 92 8.21 18.15 -0.02
N SER A 93 6.94 18.27 0.38
CA SER A 93 6.23 19.55 0.34
C SER A 93 7.03 20.63 1.08
N ARG A 94 6.98 21.89 0.63
CA ARG A 94 7.72 22.99 1.30
C ARG A 94 7.42 23.04 2.79
N GLU A 95 6.18 22.76 3.17
CA GLU A 95 5.74 22.70 4.56
C GLU A 95 6.41 21.59 5.36
N VAL A 96 6.46 20.35 4.86
CA VAL A 96 7.14 19.23 5.53
C VAL A 96 8.64 19.52 5.66
N ARG A 97 9.25 20.08 4.61
CA ARG A 97 10.68 20.48 4.64
C ARG A 97 10.92 21.56 5.70
N ASP A 98 10.09 22.59 5.75
CA ASP A 98 10.27 23.71 6.67
C ASP A 98 10.04 23.26 8.14
N ARG A 99 9.11 22.33 8.38
CA ARG A 99 8.93 21.64 9.67
C ARG A 99 10.16 20.82 10.06
N ALA A 100 10.68 20.01 9.14
CA ALA A 100 11.90 19.23 9.35
C ALA A 100 13.09 20.12 9.74
N LEU A 101 13.32 21.21 9.00
CA LEU A 101 14.38 22.17 9.29
C LEU A 101 14.18 22.91 10.62
N ALA A 102 12.93 23.21 11.00
CA ALA A 102 12.62 23.79 12.30
C ALA A 102 12.94 22.82 13.44
N ARG A 103 12.57 21.55 13.30
CA ARG A 103 12.92 20.50 14.28
C ARG A 103 14.42 20.29 14.35
N GLU A 104 15.15 20.26 13.24
CA GLU A 104 16.60 20.15 13.27
C GLU A 104 17.24 21.29 14.07
N LYS A 105 16.75 22.53 13.90
CA LYS A 105 17.20 23.69 14.69
C LYS A 105 16.87 23.58 16.17
N GLU A 106 15.71 23.03 16.52
CA GLU A 106 15.30 22.76 17.90
C GLU A 106 16.16 21.66 18.51
N PHE A 107 16.31 20.53 17.81
CA PHE A 107 17.14 19.40 18.22
C PHE A 107 18.61 19.82 18.37
N ALA A 108 19.14 20.71 17.53
CA ALA A 108 20.49 21.24 17.70
C ALA A 108 20.68 22.00 19.03
N ARG A 109 19.61 22.55 19.61
CA ARG A 109 19.61 23.30 20.88
C ARG A 109 19.36 22.42 22.11
N GLU A 110 18.82 21.22 21.92
CA GLU A 110 18.54 20.28 23.01
C GLU A 110 19.82 19.63 23.56
N THR A 111 19.89 19.48 24.89
CA THR A 111 20.96 18.70 25.53
C THR A 111 20.82 17.22 25.18
N ARG A 112 21.91 16.46 25.26
CA ARG A 112 21.86 14.98 25.07
C ARG A 112 20.87 14.30 26.03
N ALA A 113 20.71 14.85 27.23
CA ALA A 113 19.72 14.39 28.21
C ALA A 113 18.28 14.75 27.81
N ALA A 114 18.04 15.96 27.28
CA ALA A 114 16.73 16.36 26.76
C ALA A 114 16.34 15.54 25.53
N LYS A 115 17.28 15.25 24.62
CA LYS A 115 17.08 14.38 23.46
C LYS A 115 16.70 12.95 23.86
N ALA A 116 17.41 12.41 24.86
CA ALA A 116 17.12 11.08 25.38
C ALA A 116 15.80 11.03 26.18
N ALA A 117 15.33 12.17 26.70
CA ALA A 117 14.07 12.31 27.41
C ALA A 117 12.88 12.73 26.50
N SER A 118 13.15 13.16 25.27
CA SER A 118 12.12 13.46 24.26
C SER A 118 11.42 12.16 23.91
N LYS A 119 10.19 12.01 24.40
CA LYS A 119 9.33 10.88 24.05
C LYS A 119 8.70 11.17 22.69
N SER A 120 8.74 10.19 21.77
CA SER A 120 7.87 10.23 20.59
C SER A 120 6.42 10.37 21.06
N ILE A 121 5.65 11.20 20.38
CA ILE A 121 4.20 11.26 20.57
C ILE A 121 3.62 10.12 19.74
N PRO A 122 2.98 9.11 20.36
CA PRO A 122 2.28 8.09 19.61
C PRO A 122 1.21 8.72 18.71
N VAL A 123 1.06 8.22 17.49
CA VAL A 123 0.01 8.65 16.56
C VAL A 123 -0.94 7.50 16.26
N SER A 124 -2.18 7.80 15.91
CA SER A 124 -3.15 6.81 15.43
C SER A 124 -3.72 7.17 14.06
N CYS A 125 -4.04 6.16 13.27
CA CYS A 125 -4.69 6.27 11.96
C CYS A 125 -5.87 5.31 11.90
N ALA A 126 -7.05 5.83 11.53
CA ALA A 126 -8.19 5.00 11.16
C ALA A 126 -8.24 4.79 9.63
N ILE A 127 -7.93 3.59 9.16
CA ILE A 127 -7.90 3.24 7.74
C ILE A 127 -9.28 2.74 7.31
N PHE A 128 -9.94 3.45 6.40
CA PHE A 128 -11.08 2.91 5.65
C PHE A 128 -10.54 2.22 4.40
N ALA A 129 -10.60 0.89 4.36
CA ALA A 129 -10.21 0.13 3.18
C ALA A 129 -11.44 -0.45 2.47
N LEU A 130 -11.45 -0.41 1.14
CA LEU A 130 -12.55 -0.90 0.31
C LEU A 130 -12.01 -1.75 -0.85
N ALA A 131 -12.42 -3.01 -0.89
CA ALA A 131 -12.10 -3.91 -2.00
C ALA A 131 -13.08 -3.70 -3.17
N VAL A 132 -12.56 -3.66 -4.39
CA VAL A 132 -13.31 -3.29 -5.60
C VAL A 132 -13.00 -4.21 -6.77
N ASP A 133 -14.03 -4.85 -7.33
CA ASP A 133 -13.91 -5.63 -8.56
C ASP A 133 -14.67 -4.98 -9.73
N PHE A 134 -14.28 -5.34 -10.95
CA PHE A 134 -14.65 -4.60 -12.16
C PHE A 134 -15.64 -5.40 -13.00
N GLY A 135 -16.90 -4.94 -13.06
CA GLY A 135 -17.98 -5.66 -13.74
C GLY A 135 -18.17 -5.32 -15.20
N GLY A 136 -17.63 -4.18 -15.59
CA GLY A 136 -17.82 -3.60 -16.91
C GLY A 136 -16.89 -4.17 -17.97
N SER A 137 -17.33 -3.97 -19.21
CA SER A 137 -16.46 -3.92 -20.37
C SER A 137 -16.61 -2.54 -21.01
N ASP A 138 -15.49 -1.87 -21.26
CA ASP A 138 -15.49 -0.56 -21.89
C ASP A 138 -14.71 -0.57 -23.19
N THR A 139 -15.16 0.26 -24.13
CA THR A 139 -14.36 0.68 -25.27
C THR A 139 -13.97 2.14 -25.05
N TYR A 140 -12.67 2.40 -24.96
CA TYR A 140 -12.13 3.75 -24.75
C TYR A 140 -10.92 3.98 -25.66
N GLY A 141 -10.60 5.25 -25.87
CA GLY A 141 -9.39 5.67 -26.55
C GLY A 141 -8.19 5.66 -25.61
N TYR A 142 -6.99 5.46 -26.12
CA TYR A 142 -5.75 5.67 -25.38
C TYR A 142 -4.66 6.09 -26.37
N ARG A 143 -3.61 6.73 -25.87
CA ARG A 143 -2.55 7.28 -26.71
C ARG A 143 -1.34 6.35 -26.71
N LEU A 144 -0.87 6.01 -27.91
CA LEU A 144 0.40 5.32 -28.09
C LEU A 144 1.57 6.27 -27.82
N ALA A 145 2.78 5.73 -27.71
CA ALA A 145 4.00 6.51 -27.48
C ALA A 145 4.30 7.57 -28.56
N ASP A 146 3.69 7.46 -29.76
CA ASP A 146 3.78 8.45 -30.84
C ASP A 146 2.61 9.44 -30.87
N ASN A 147 1.81 9.49 -29.79
CA ASN A 147 0.59 10.30 -29.63
C ASN A 147 -0.59 9.89 -30.54
N THR A 148 -0.49 8.76 -31.24
CA THR A 148 -1.61 8.23 -32.03
C THR A 148 -2.72 7.77 -31.10
N LEU A 149 -3.96 8.20 -31.37
CA LEU A 149 -5.14 7.68 -30.68
C LEU A 149 -5.45 6.28 -31.19
N ALA A 150 -5.33 5.30 -30.30
CA ALA A 150 -5.79 3.94 -30.50
C ALA A 150 -7.06 3.70 -29.67
N TYR A 151 -7.79 2.65 -30.00
CA TYR A 151 -8.95 2.21 -29.23
C TYR A 151 -8.73 0.77 -28.79
N THR A 152 -9.18 0.46 -27.58
CA THR A 152 -9.17 -0.88 -27.03
C THR A 152 -10.53 -1.20 -26.43
N ASN A 153 -10.80 -2.49 -26.24
CA ASN A 153 -11.90 -2.95 -25.41
C ASN A 153 -11.31 -3.82 -24.31
N THR A 154 -11.52 -3.42 -23.06
CA THR A 154 -11.06 -4.19 -21.90
C THR A 154 -12.23 -4.57 -21.02
N SER A 155 -12.04 -5.64 -20.27
CA SER A 155 -12.97 -6.10 -19.25
C SER A 155 -12.24 -6.18 -17.93
N GLY A 156 -12.99 -5.88 -16.87
CA GLY A 156 -12.48 -5.96 -15.52
C GLY A 156 -12.04 -7.36 -15.08
N PRO A 157 -10.92 -7.51 -14.35
CA PRO A 157 -10.73 -8.70 -13.55
C PRO A 157 -11.77 -8.72 -12.43
N LEU A 158 -12.24 -9.92 -12.11
CA LEU A 158 -13.00 -10.17 -10.89
C LEU A 158 -12.07 -10.67 -9.80
N LYS A 159 -12.42 -10.41 -8.55
CA LYS A 159 -11.72 -10.94 -7.38
C LYS A 159 -11.48 -12.45 -7.47
N GLY A 160 -10.38 -12.92 -6.91
CA GLY A 160 -10.04 -14.34 -6.82
C GLY A 160 -9.67 -14.96 -8.15
N LEU A 161 -9.46 -14.17 -9.22
CA LEU A 161 -9.12 -14.70 -10.54
C LEU A 161 -7.64 -14.60 -10.89
N ILE A 162 -6.79 -14.14 -9.96
CA ILE A 162 -5.34 -14.16 -10.18
C ILE A 162 -4.88 -15.63 -10.30
N PRO A 163 -4.33 -16.04 -11.46
CA PRO A 163 -3.93 -17.42 -11.67
C PRO A 163 -2.76 -17.78 -10.76
N LYS A 164 -2.76 -19.03 -10.29
CA LYS A 164 -1.62 -19.57 -9.53
C LYS A 164 -0.33 -19.45 -10.37
N PRO A 165 0.77 -18.94 -9.80
CA PRO A 165 2.05 -18.87 -10.50
C PRO A 165 2.50 -20.26 -10.98
N GLY A 166 3.11 -20.29 -12.17
CA GLY A 166 3.64 -21.53 -12.75
C GLY A 166 4.85 -22.06 -11.99
N SER A 167 5.27 -23.30 -12.27
CA SER A 167 6.36 -23.99 -11.56
C SER A 167 7.74 -23.31 -11.66
N ASN A 168 7.91 -22.37 -12.59
CA ASN A 168 9.16 -21.62 -12.78
C ASN A 168 9.12 -20.22 -12.12
N ASP A 169 8.00 -19.84 -11.52
CA ASP A 169 7.86 -18.59 -10.78
C ASP A 169 8.09 -18.87 -9.29
N ASN A 170 9.14 -18.30 -8.72
CA ASN A 170 9.48 -18.41 -7.31
C ASN A 170 9.46 -17.05 -6.58
N ALA A 171 8.82 -16.04 -7.18
CA ALA A 171 8.91 -14.65 -6.73
C ALA A 171 7.55 -13.94 -6.60
N THR A 172 6.52 -14.44 -7.27
CA THR A 172 5.18 -13.85 -7.18
C THR A 172 4.51 -14.22 -5.86
N ILE A 173 4.15 -13.21 -5.07
CA ILE A 173 3.20 -13.37 -3.97
C ILE A 173 1.85 -13.74 -4.56
N TRP A 174 1.29 -14.82 -4.05
CA TRP A 174 -0.01 -15.32 -4.47
C TRP A 174 -0.72 -15.94 -3.29
N TYR A 175 -1.99 -15.57 -3.15
CA TYR A 175 -2.92 -16.06 -2.15
C TYR A 175 -3.95 -16.95 -2.84
N GLU A 176 -4.54 -17.89 -2.11
CA GLU A 176 -5.59 -18.72 -2.68
C GLU A 176 -6.83 -17.86 -2.99
N PRO A 177 -7.54 -18.10 -4.11
CA PRO A 177 -8.75 -17.35 -4.48
C PRO A 177 -9.80 -17.23 -3.38
N ALA A 178 -9.95 -18.28 -2.56
CA ALA A 178 -10.89 -18.26 -1.44
C ALA A 178 -10.48 -17.27 -0.33
N GLN A 179 -9.19 -16.97 -0.20
CA GLN A 179 -8.69 -15.96 0.73
C GLN A 179 -8.97 -14.56 0.19
N THR A 180 -8.54 -14.26 -1.05
CA THR A 180 -8.66 -12.91 -1.61
C THR A 180 -10.11 -12.52 -1.95
N ALA A 181 -10.99 -13.50 -2.17
CA ALA A 181 -12.41 -13.25 -2.35
C ALA A 181 -13.13 -12.74 -1.08
N ASP A 182 -12.55 -12.94 0.10
CA ASP A 182 -13.01 -12.39 1.38
C ASP A 182 -12.25 -11.10 1.69
N ALA A 183 -12.93 -9.95 1.67
CA ALA A 183 -12.28 -8.67 1.94
C ALA A 183 -11.63 -8.62 3.34
N ALA A 184 -12.19 -9.33 4.33
CA ALA A 184 -11.64 -9.38 5.68
C ALA A 184 -10.27 -10.09 5.75
N PHE A 185 -9.89 -10.86 4.73
CA PHE A 185 -8.55 -11.44 4.63
C PHE A 185 -7.46 -10.37 4.74
N TYR A 186 -7.65 -9.22 4.08
CA TYR A 186 -6.66 -8.15 4.03
C TYR A 186 -6.45 -7.45 5.37
N GLU A 187 -7.43 -7.52 6.29
CA GLU A 187 -7.25 -7.00 7.66
C GLU A 187 -6.06 -7.67 8.35
N ARG A 188 -5.77 -8.93 8.02
CA ARG A 188 -4.64 -9.68 8.57
C ARG A 188 -3.28 -9.18 8.08
N LEU A 189 -3.24 -8.49 6.94
CA LEU A 189 -2.01 -7.84 6.42
C LEU A 189 -1.85 -6.43 6.98
N ILE A 190 -2.95 -5.74 7.27
CA ILE A 190 -2.93 -4.31 7.64
C ILE A 190 -2.86 -4.13 9.16
N PHE A 191 -3.76 -4.78 9.89
CA PHE A 191 -4.00 -4.53 11.30
C PHE A 191 -3.44 -5.65 12.20
N GLY A 192 -3.08 -5.29 13.43
CA GLY A 192 -2.64 -6.25 14.44
C GLY A 192 -1.37 -7.01 14.03
N TYR A 193 -1.18 -8.23 14.56
CA TYR A 193 0.09 -8.95 14.46
C TYR A 193 -0.08 -10.40 13.98
N LEU A 194 -1.17 -10.69 13.25
CA LEU A 194 -1.48 -12.06 12.85
C LEU A 194 -0.74 -12.47 11.57
N GLY A 195 -0.75 -11.60 10.55
CA GLY A 195 -0.26 -11.95 9.22
C GLY A 195 -1.13 -13.01 8.52
N VAL A 196 -0.68 -13.43 7.35
CA VAL A 196 -1.43 -14.34 6.44
C VAL A 196 -1.04 -15.80 6.57
N GLY A 197 -0.07 -16.12 7.42
CA GLY A 197 0.43 -17.48 7.60
C GLY A 197 1.27 -17.94 6.40
N ARG A 198 1.20 -19.23 6.06
CA ARG A 198 1.98 -19.79 4.95
C ARG A 198 1.27 -19.63 3.62
N ILE A 199 1.99 -19.09 2.65
CA ILE A 199 1.55 -18.95 1.27
C ILE A 199 2.51 -19.69 0.34
N ARG A 200 2.15 -19.85 -0.93
CA ARG A 200 3.02 -20.51 -1.94
C ARG A 200 3.56 -21.85 -1.45
N MET A 201 2.67 -22.77 -1.03
CA MET A 201 3.02 -24.10 -0.49
C MET A 201 3.84 -24.97 -1.46
N ASP A 202 3.92 -24.58 -2.73
CA ASP A 202 4.78 -25.15 -3.75
C ASP A 202 6.27 -24.75 -3.61
N LEU A 203 6.58 -23.75 -2.78
CA LEU A 203 7.93 -23.30 -2.45
C LEU A 203 8.39 -23.87 -1.10
N THR A 204 9.68 -23.70 -0.82
CA THR A 204 10.28 -24.02 0.49
C THR A 204 10.74 -22.71 1.13
N ASP A 205 10.35 -22.50 2.38
CA ASP A 205 10.77 -21.31 3.13
C ASP A 205 12.30 -21.30 3.32
N PRO A 206 12.99 -20.21 2.99
CA PRO A 206 14.45 -20.15 3.09
C PRO A 206 14.95 -20.03 4.53
N TYR A 207 14.10 -19.66 5.49
CA TYR A 207 14.48 -19.46 6.89
C TYR A 207 14.28 -20.71 7.74
N ASP A 208 13.19 -21.45 7.53
CA ASP A 208 12.87 -22.64 8.33
C ASP A 208 12.87 -23.96 7.54
N GLY A 209 12.97 -23.93 6.22
CA GLY A 209 13.05 -25.12 5.36
C GLY A 209 11.75 -25.91 5.23
N LEU A 210 10.62 -25.39 5.72
CA LEU A 210 9.32 -26.05 5.61
C LEU A 210 8.58 -25.64 4.33
N PRO A 211 7.61 -26.45 3.84
CA PRO A 211 6.79 -26.08 2.68
C PRO A 211 5.99 -24.80 2.92
N GLY A 212 5.98 -23.92 1.92
CA GLY A 212 5.30 -22.62 1.95
C GLY A 212 6.10 -21.53 2.63
N ILE A 213 6.07 -20.31 2.07
CA ILE A 213 6.71 -19.12 2.63
C ILE A 213 5.89 -18.62 3.82
N ASN A 214 6.52 -18.49 4.98
CA ASN A 214 5.86 -18.10 6.21
C ASN A 214 5.79 -16.58 6.37
N LEU A 215 4.58 -16.04 6.29
CA LEU A 215 4.26 -14.62 6.53
C LEU A 215 3.37 -14.42 7.76
N GLU A 216 3.43 -15.33 8.74
CA GLU A 216 2.84 -15.13 10.06
C GLU A 216 3.55 -13.98 10.80
N GLY A 217 2.79 -13.09 11.43
CA GLY A 217 3.33 -11.95 12.18
C GLY A 217 3.69 -10.72 11.34
N TYR A 218 3.88 -10.87 10.03
CA TYR A 218 4.21 -9.74 9.14
C TYR A 218 2.94 -8.97 8.74
N THR A 219 2.80 -7.75 9.28
CA THR A 219 1.68 -6.84 9.01
C THR A 219 2.17 -5.39 8.89
N VAL A 220 1.33 -4.47 8.39
CA VAL A 220 1.64 -3.03 8.35
C VAL A 220 1.83 -2.50 9.78
N GLN A 221 0.97 -2.92 10.72
CA GLN A 221 1.11 -2.57 12.13
C GLN A 221 2.44 -3.05 12.73
N ASP A 222 2.85 -4.31 12.47
CA ASP A 222 4.12 -4.86 12.93
C ASP A 222 5.32 -4.11 12.33
N TYR A 223 5.26 -3.82 11.03
CA TYR A 223 6.28 -3.04 10.34
C TYR A 223 6.51 -1.67 10.99
N TYR A 224 5.44 -0.91 11.25
CA TYR A 224 5.59 0.42 11.86
C TYR A 224 6.01 0.37 13.34
N ASP A 225 5.64 -0.68 14.06
CA ASP A 225 6.17 -0.95 15.41
C ASP A 225 7.69 -1.18 15.38
N HIS A 226 8.20 -1.89 14.37
CA HIS A 226 9.63 -2.06 14.16
C HIS A 226 10.33 -0.79 13.65
N ALA A 227 9.68 -0.03 12.77
CA ALA A 227 10.27 1.16 12.15
C ALA A 227 10.31 2.36 13.12
N ALA A 228 9.24 2.59 13.88
CA ALA A 228 9.03 3.77 14.73
C ALA A 228 9.10 3.47 16.24
N GLY A 229 9.19 2.19 16.63
CA GLY A 229 9.09 1.73 18.01
C GLY A 229 7.66 1.31 18.36
N SER A 230 7.54 0.32 19.24
CA SER A 230 6.24 -0.29 19.58
C SER A 230 5.23 0.74 20.09
N ASN A 231 4.01 0.67 19.55
CA ASN A 231 2.91 1.60 19.83
C ASN A 231 3.17 3.07 19.41
N SER A 232 4.21 3.38 18.63
CA SER A 232 4.41 4.75 18.11
C SER A 232 3.42 5.09 17.01
N VAL A 233 2.91 4.09 16.28
CA VAL A 233 1.93 4.24 15.20
C VAL A 233 0.85 3.18 15.40
N ALA A 234 -0.35 3.59 15.81
CA ALA A 234 -1.48 2.70 16.04
C ALA A 234 -2.44 2.72 14.85
N LEU A 235 -2.63 1.56 14.21
CA LEU A 235 -3.53 1.41 13.08
C LEU A 235 -4.83 0.74 13.54
N SER A 236 -5.95 1.33 13.15
CA SER A 236 -7.28 0.75 13.33
C SER A 236 -8.07 0.88 12.03
N GLY A 237 -9.14 0.11 11.89
CA GLY A 237 -9.99 0.18 10.70
C GLY A 237 -10.63 -1.16 10.39
N SER A 238 -11.13 -1.26 9.16
CA SER A 238 -11.68 -2.48 8.60
C SER A 238 -11.57 -2.46 7.09
N VAL A 239 -11.59 -3.65 6.48
CA VAL A 239 -11.62 -3.79 5.02
C VAL A 239 -13.04 -4.16 4.60
N GLN A 240 -13.68 -3.26 3.85
CA GLN A 240 -15.03 -3.38 3.34
C GLN A 240 -15.06 -3.93 1.91
N GLY A 241 -16.24 -4.26 1.40
CA GLY A 241 -16.44 -4.75 0.03
C GLY A 241 -16.46 -6.28 -0.05
N TRP A 242 -16.34 -6.90 -1.22
CA TRP A 242 -16.04 -6.38 -2.55
C TRP A 242 -17.22 -5.67 -3.23
N VAL A 243 -17.07 -4.37 -3.54
CA VAL A 243 -18.05 -3.64 -4.36
C VAL A 243 -17.74 -3.78 -5.84
N ARG A 244 -18.79 -3.85 -6.66
CA ARG A 244 -18.69 -4.01 -8.11
C ARG A 244 -18.86 -2.67 -8.82
N VAL A 245 -17.80 -2.14 -9.43
CA VAL A 245 -17.89 -0.94 -10.28
C VAL A 245 -18.35 -1.27 -11.70
N ASP A 246 -18.94 -0.28 -12.36
CA ASP A 246 -19.60 -0.45 -13.66
C ASP A 246 -18.64 -0.45 -14.85
N HIS A 247 -17.41 0.01 -14.65
CA HIS A 247 -16.37 0.06 -15.66
C HIS A 247 -15.32 -1.05 -15.46
N SER A 248 -14.59 -1.31 -16.53
CA SER A 248 -13.40 -2.15 -16.61
C SER A 248 -12.21 -1.51 -15.89
N GLU A 249 -11.21 -2.30 -15.48
CA GLU A 249 -10.00 -1.77 -14.85
C GLU A 249 -9.29 -0.76 -15.76
N GLY A 250 -9.20 -1.06 -17.05
CA GLY A 250 -8.52 -0.20 -18.02
C GLY A 250 -9.17 1.17 -18.23
N TYR A 251 -10.47 1.33 -17.92
CA TYR A 251 -11.11 2.65 -17.90
C TYR A 251 -10.47 3.59 -16.86
N TYR A 252 -9.92 3.03 -15.78
CA TYR A 252 -9.23 3.78 -14.72
C TYR A 252 -7.70 3.68 -14.83
N GLY A 253 -7.20 2.53 -15.28
CA GLY A 253 -5.78 2.14 -15.21
C GLY A 253 -4.97 2.35 -16.49
N ALA A 254 -5.57 2.72 -17.63
CA ALA A 254 -4.79 2.94 -18.85
C ALA A 254 -3.72 4.03 -18.67
N ASP A 255 -2.53 3.82 -19.22
CA ASP A 255 -1.43 4.79 -19.22
C ASP A 255 -1.84 6.15 -19.84
N ASN A 256 -1.49 7.25 -19.16
CA ASN A 256 -1.73 8.62 -19.59
C ASN A 256 -0.51 9.19 -20.32
N TYR A 257 -0.61 9.28 -21.64
CA TYR A 257 0.45 9.84 -22.49
C TYR A 257 0.84 11.28 -22.15
N TYR A 258 -0.11 12.14 -21.76
CA TYR A 258 0.14 13.57 -21.56
C TYR A 258 0.89 13.85 -20.27
N THR A 259 0.65 13.04 -19.24
CA THR A 259 1.30 13.18 -17.93
C THR A 259 2.42 12.18 -17.71
N GLY A 260 2.55 11.15 -18.55
CA GLY A 260 3.45 10.02 -18.36
C GLY A 260 2.94 8.98 -17.36
N ALA A 261 1.91 9.31 -16.58
CA ALA A 261 1.41 8.48 -15.50
C ALA A 261 0.89 7.12 -15.99
N HIS A 262 1.13 6.08 -15.21
CA HIS A 262 0.70 4.71 -15.49
C HIS A 262 -0.72 4.40 -14.99
N TYR A 263 -1.61 5.36 -15.20
CA TYR A 263 -3.04 5.29 -14.91
C TYR A 263 -3.72 6.54 -15.43
N GLY A 264 -5.05 6.52 -15.42
CA GLY A 264 -5.87 7.70 -15.66
C GLY A 264 -5.75 8.29 -17.07
N GLY A 265 -5.44 7.44 -18.05
CA GLY A 265 -5.17 7.79 -19.44
C GLY A 265 -6.26 7.39 -20.42
N ALA A 266 -7.29 6.66 -19.99
CA ALA A 266 -8.41 6.29 -20.86
C ALA A 266 -9.12 7.55 -21.36
N GLU A 267 -9.16 7.76 -22.68
CA GLU A 267 -9.85 8.85 -23.34
C GLU A 267 -11.30 8.47 -23.66
N VAL A 268 -12.23 9.16 -23.01
CA VAL A 268 -13.67 9.03 -23.25
C VAL A 268 -14.21 10.41 -23.60
N ASN A 269 -14.88 10.53 -24.74
CA ASN A 269 -15.41 11.80 -25.26
C ASN A 269 -14.36 12.93 -25.34
N GLY A 270 -13.09 12.59 -25.59
CA GLY A 270 -12.00 13.55 -25.74
C GLY A 270 -11.34 14.02 -24.44
N THR A 271 -11.67 13.38 -23.30
CA THR A 271 -11.07 13.70 -21.99
C THR A 271 -10.50 12.43 -21.36
N ASN A 272 -9.33 12.53 -20.72
CA ASN A 272 -8.78 11.42 -19.94
C ASN A 272 -9.58 11.24 -18.63
N ILE A 273 -9.91 9.99 -18.30
CA ILE A 273 -10.55 9.63 -17.03
C ILE A 273 -9.48 9.54 -15.95
N PRO A 274 -9.53 10.33 -14.86
CA PRO A 274 -8.54 10.23 -13.78
C PRO A 274 -8.68 8.91 -13.00
N ALA A 275 -7.57 8.36 -12.48
CA ALA A 275 -7.61 7.18 -11.60
C ALA A 275 -8.49 7.39 -10.36
N ALA A 276 -8.51 8.60 -9.80
CA ALA A 276 -9.39 9.02 -8.70
C ALA A 276 -10.89 8.78 -8.98
N GLN A 277 -11.30 8.62 -10.24
CA GLN A 277 -12.65 8.21 -10.60
C GLN A 277 -13.04 6.87 -9.95
N LEU A 278 -12.09 5.92 -9.85
CA LEU A 278 -12.36 4.63 -9.20
C LEU A 278 -12.71 4.81 -7.71
N VAL A 279 -12.09 5.79 -7.02
CA VAL A 279 -12.42 6.11 -5.62
C VAL A 279 -13.86 6.58 -5.51
N GLU A 280 -14.26 7.54 -6.35
CA GLU A 280 -15.66 8.02 -6.42
C GLU A 280 -16.63 6.88 -6.72
N ASP A 281 -16.37 6.10 -7.78
CA ASP A 281 -17.28 5.06 -8.24
C ASP A 281 -17.41 3.94 -7.18
N ALA A 282 -16.30 3.53 -6.56
CA ALA A 282 -16.30 2.52 -5.50
C ALA A 282 -17.05 3.00 -4.24
N LEU A 283 -16.77 4.22 -3.79
CA LEU A 283 -17.47 4.79 -2.63
C LEU A 283 -18.96 4.99 -2.93
N ALA A 284 -19.33 5.42 -4.14
CA ALA A 284 -20.72 5.54 -4.54
C ALA A 284 -21.45 4.18 -4.51
N LYS A 285 -20.80 3.09 -4.97
CA LYS A 285 -21.34 1.72 -4.87
C LYS A 285 -21.49 1.28 -3.41
N PHE A 286 -20.44 1.47 -2.60
CA PHE A 286 -20.48 1.14 -1.17
C PHE A 286 -21.59 1.90 -0.44
N MET A 287 -21.72 3.20 -0.67
CA MET A 287 -22.77 4.03 -0.05
C MET A 287 -24.18 3.66 -0.53
N ALA A 288 -24.34 3.20 -1.78
CA ALA A 288 -25.61 2.69 -2.27
C ALA A 288 -26.02 1.37 -1.58
N GLU A 289 -25.05 0.52 -1.22
CA GLU A 289 -25.26 -0.70 -0.42
C GLU A 289 -25.51 -0.38 1.07
N HIS A 290 -25.02 0.76 1.54
CA HIS A 290 -25.12 1.23 2.93
C HIS A 290 -25.71 2.64 3.07
N PRO A 291 -26.94 2.89 2.60
CA PRO A 291 -27.50 4.25 2.52
C PRO A 291 -27.62 4.95 3.88
N GLY A 292 -27.69 4.18 4.98
CA GLY A 292 -27.76 4.74 6.34
C GLY A 292 -26.48 5.39 6.83
N TYR A 293 -25.31 5.10 6.23
CA TYR A 293 -24.03 5.69 6.67
C TYR A 293 -23.88 7.16 6.29
N TYR A 294 -24.62 7.64 5.28
CA TYR A 294 -24.45 9.01 4.76
C TYR A 294 -24.86 10.08 5.77
N ASN A 295 -25.90 9.85 6.57
CA ASN A 295 -26.44 10.84 7.51
C ASN A 295 -26.68 10.24 8.90
N GLU A 296 -25.86 9.24 9.27
CA GLU A 296 -25.97 8.56 10.55
C GLU A 296 -25.71 9.55 11.70
N THR A 297 -26.63 9.62 12.66
CA THR A 297 -26.50 10.52 13.80
C THR A 297 -25.82 9.85 15.00
N GLY A 298 -25.09 10.64 15.79
CA GLY A 298 -24.41 10.19 17.01
C GLY A 298 -22.89 10.14 16.89
N THR A 299 -22.22 9.91 18.02
CA THR A 299 -20.75 9.90 18.11
C THR A 299 -20.12 8.66 17.47
N ASN A 300 -20.91 7.59 17.29
CA ASN A 300 -20.44 6.32 16.72
C ASN A 300 -20.88 6.13 15.25
N ALA A 301 -21.31 7.21 14.60
CA ALA A 301 -21.64 7.21 13.17
C ALA A 301 -20.49 6.63 12.36
N PHE A 302 -20.79 5.86 11.32
CA PHE A 302 -19.81 5.07 10.57
C PHE A 302 -18.59 5.90 10.13
N TRP A 303 -18.80 7.00 9.42
CA TRP A 303 -17.72 7.82 8.85
C TRP A 303 -16.93 8.61 9.89
N LYS A 304 -17.55 8.99 11.02
CA LYS A 304 -16.86 9.69 12.12
C LYS A 304 -15.75 8.87 12.76
N LYS A 305 -15.77 7.53 12.60
CA LYS A 305 -14.70 6.64 13.09
C LYS A 305 -13.41 6.77 12.27
N TYR A 306 -13.52 7.29 11.05
CA TYR A 306 -12.43 7.42 10.10
C TYR A 306 -12.00 8.88 9.90
N ASP A 307 -12.51 9.82 10.70
CA ASP A 307 -12.05 11.22 10.78
C ASP A 307 -11.62 11.45 12.24
N GLY A 308 -10.50 10.82 12.62
CA GLY A 308 -10.09 10.74 14.01
C GLY A 308 -9.57 12.07 14.56
N ASN A 309 -9.09 12.95 13.68
CA ASN A 309 -8.64 14.29 14.00
C ASN A 309 -9.71 15.38 13.82
N GLU A 310 -10.93 15.00 13.43
CA GLU A 310 -12.11 15.87 13.28
C GLU A 310 -11.88 17.04 12.31
N ASP A 311 -11.15 16.81 11.21
CA ASP A 311 -10.88 17.83 10.18
C ASP A 311 -11.82 17.78 8.98
N GLY A 312 -12.79 16.85 8.98
CA GLY A 312 -13.75 16.66 7.91
C GLY A 312 -13.19 15.87 6.72
N ILE A 313 -12.03 15.23 6.87
CA ILE A 313 -11.42 14.36 5.87
C ILE A 313 -11.25 12.96 6.46
N VAL A 314 -11.56 11.92 5.66
CA VAL A 314 -11.22 10.55 6.04
C VAL A 314 -9.70 10.44 6.20
N ASP A 315 -9.24 10.04 7.39
CA ASP A 315 -7.84 9.88 7.81
C ASP A 315 -7.01 9.23 6.69
N THR A 316 -7.49 8.14 6.09
CA THR A 316 -6.98 7.60 4.82
C THR A 316 -7.97 6.61 4.20
N CYS A 317 -8.11 6.65 2.86
CA CYS A 317 -8.93 5.72 2.08
C CYS A 317 -8.05 4.77 1.27
N TRP A 318 -8.20 3.46 1.44
CA TRP A 318 -7.42 2.46 0.71
C TRP A 318 -8.33 1.70 -0.25
N ILE A 319 -7.98 1.68 -1.53
CA ILE A 319 -8.69 0.92 -2.55
C ILE A 319 -7.87 -0.32 -2.89
N ILE A 320 -8.46 -1.49 -2.64
CA ILE A 320 -7.88 -2.77 -3.03
C ILE A 320 -8.59 -3.23 -4.31
N HIS A 321 -7.95 -3.13 -5.46
CA HIS A 321 -8.58 -3.45 -6.74
C HIS A 321 -8.34 -4.91 -7.13
N ALA A 322 -9.32 -5.54 -7.79
CA ALA A 322 -9.17 -6.89 -8.33
C ALA A 322 -8.05 -6.94 -9.38
N GLY A 323 -7.39 -8.10 -9.48
CA GLY A 323 -6.29 -8.28 -10.43
C GLY A 323 -4.92 -7.86 -9.88
N THR A 324 -3.93 -7.85 -10.78
CA THR A 324 -2.53 -7.59 -10.44
C THR A 324 -2.14 -6.19 -10.85
N GLY A 325 -1.36 -5.50 -10.01
CA GLY A 325 -0.90 -4.14 -10.29
C GLY A 325 0.03 -4.10 -11.50
N GLN A 326 -0.05 -3.01 -12.26
CA GLN A 326 0.80 -2.83 -13.43
C GLN A 326 2.29 -2.86 -13.04
N GLU A 327 2.66 -2.36 -11.85
CA GLU A 327 4.03 -2.36 -11.33
C GLU A 327 4.64 -3.77 -11.12
N SER A 328 3.79 -4.80 -11.08
CA SER A 328 4.17 -6.21 -10.93
C SER A 328 3.92 -7.04 -12.20
N GLY A 329 3.24 -6.46 -13.19
CA GLY A 329 3.07 -7.05 -14.52
C GLY A 329 1.70 -6.89 -15.14
N GLY A 330 0.75 -6.36 -14.38
CA GLY A 330 -0.64 -6.17 -14.82
C GLY A 330 -1.44 -7.45 -15.04
N GLY A 331 -0.84 -8.63 -14.82
CA GLY A 331 -1.53 -9.91 -14.97
C GLY A 331 -2.19 -10.08 -16.33
N ALA A 332 -3.49 -10.37 -16.34
CA ALA A 332 -4.27 -10.51 -17.58
C ALA A 332 -4.59 -9.17 -18.25
N GLN A 333 -4.52 -8.06 -17.51
CA GLN A 333 -4.83 -6.71 -17.98
C GLN A 333 -3.60 -6.00 -18.56
N GLY A 334 -2.39 -6.44 -18.21
CA GLY A 334 -1.14 -5.89 -18.75
C GLY A 334 -1.03 -4.39 -18.50
N ASP A 335 -0.75 -3.61 -19.55
CA ASP A 335 -0.60 -2.15 -19.48
C ASP A 335 -1.92 -1.38 -19.21
N PHE A 336 -3.04 -2.08 -19.09
CA PHE A 336 -4.32 -1.50 -18.68
C PHE A 336 -4.68 -1.80 -17.22
N ALA A 337 -3.84 -2.53 -16.50
CA ALA A 337 -3.99 -2.68 -15.06
C ALA A 337 -3.69 -1.36 -14.35
N ILE A 338 -4.25 -1.16 -13.15
CA ILE A 338 -3.92 0.02 -12.36
C ILE A 338 -2.51 -0.15 -11.77
N TRP A 339 -1.69 0.89 -11.87
CA TRP A 339 -0.41 0.95 -11.17
C TRP A 339 -0.61 1.39 -9.71
N SER A 340 0.01 0.70 -8.75
CA SER A 340 -0.11 1.00 -7.33
C SER A 340 0.43 2.39 -6.97
N HIS A 341 -0.36 3.22 -6.29
CA HIS A 341 0.03 4.60 -5.98
C HIS A 341 -0.70 5.20 -4.78
N SER A 342 -0.17 6.30 -4.25
CA SER A 342 -0.84 7.19 -3.31
C SER A 342 -1.02 8.58 -3.91
N SER A 343 -2.21 9.12 -3.77
CA SER A 343 -2.55 10.45 -4.27
C SER A 343 -3.65 11.09 -3.43
N ASP A 344 -4.18 12.19 -3.93
CA ASP A 344 -5.27 12.94 -3.34
C ASP A 344 -6.25 13.34 -4.44
N MET A 345 -7.54 13.03 -4.27
CA MET A 345 -8.58 13.39 -5.24
C MET A 345 -8.58 14.89 -5.56
N ARG A 346 -8.18 15.73 -4.59
CA ARG A 346 -8.10 17.20 -4.70
C ARG A 346 -6.94 17.70 -5.57
N ASN A 347 -6.14 16.79 -6.14
CA ASN A 347 -5.19 17.13 -7.20
C ASN A 347 -5.88 17.25 -8.58
N ASN A 348 -7.15 16.86 -8.67
CA ASN A 348 -7.97 17.05 -9.86
C ASN A 348 -9.09 18.06 -9.58
N GLU A 349 -9.31 18.99 -10.50
CA GLU A 349 -10.33 20.04 -10.38
C GLU A 349 -11.75 19.51 -10.26
N ARG A 350 -12.00 18.25 -10.64
CA ARG A 350 -13.28 17.57 -10.48
C ARG A 350 -13.67 17.35 -9.01
N TRP A 351 -12.71 17.16 -8.11
CA TRP A 351 -12.96 16.90 -6.68
C TRP A 351 -12.22 17.90 -5.79
N PRO A 352 -12.56 19.20 -5.83
CA PRO A 352 -11.80 20.23 -5.11
C PRO A 352 -11.76 20.04 -3.58
N ALA A 353 -12.76 19.36 -3.01
CA ALA A 353 -12.84 18.99 -1.60
C ALA A 353 -12.67 17.47 -1.34
N GLY A 354 -12.59 16.64 -2.40
CA GLY A 354 -12.76 15.19 -2.32
C GLY A 354 -14.20 14.75 -2.64
N PHE A 355 -14.49 13.48 -2.35
CA PHE A 355 -15.83 12.89 -2.48
C PHE A 355 -16.55 12.90 -1.13
N LYS A 356 -17.72 13.56 -1.04
CA LYS A 356 -18.51 13.65 0.20
C LYS A 356 -19.07 12.27 0.55
N VAL A 357 -18.66 11.72 1.69
CA VAL A 357 -19.10 10.40 2.17
C VAL A 357 -20.09 10.49 3.33
N TYR A 358 -20.14 11.65 4.01
CA TYR A 358 -21.03 11.91 5.13
C TYR A 358 -21.56 13.34 5.07
N GLU A 359 -22.86 13.48 5.29
CA GLU A 359 -23.59 14.72 5.51
C GLU A 359 -24.02 14.81 6.96
N GLY A 360 -23.50 15.82 7.65
CA GLY A 360 -23.89 16.13 9.01
C GLY A 360 -25.16 16.97 9.06
N ASP A 361 -25.07 18.21 9.53
CA ASP A 361 -26.17 19.17 9.48
C ASP A 361 -26.35 19.69 8.05
N PRO A 362 -27.48 19.39 7.36
CA PRO A 362 -27.71 19.86 5.98
C PRO A 362 -27.78 21.39 5.84
N ALA A 363 -27.88 22.14 6.96
CA ALA A 363 -27.84 23.59 6.96
C ALA A 363 -26.41 24.17 6.93
N THR A 364 -25.38 23.35 7.19
CA THR A 364 -23.98 23.75 7.19
C THR A 364 -23.13 22.73 6.42
N THR A 365 -21.83 22.99 6.33
CA THR A 365 -20.85 22.01 5.80
C THR A 365 -19.74 21.74 6.80
N ASN A 366 -19.90 22.19 8.05
CA ASN A 366 -18.83 22.17 9.06
C ASN A 366 -18.57 20.77 9.62
N ASP A 367 -19.54 19.87 9.48
CA ASP A 367 -19.51 18.50 9.97
C ASP A 367 -19.66 17.47 8.83
N ASP A 368 -19.50 17.91 7.59
CA ASP A 368 -19.39 17.02 6.43
C ASP A 368 -18.02 16.32 6.42
N ILE A 369 -17.99 15.05 5.99
CA ILE A 369 -16.73 14.29 5.84
C ILE A 369 -16.53 13.91 4.38
N TYR A 370 -15.30 14.12 3.90
CA TYR A 370 -14.88 13.83 2.53
C TYR A 370 -13.77 12.78 2.49
N ALA A 371 -13.88 11.82 1.57
CA ALA A 371 -12.74 11.00 1.17
C ALA A 371 -11.91 11.79 0.14
N ALA A 372 -10.63 12.02 0.43
CA ALA A 372 -9.76 12.79 -0.47
C ALA A 372 -8.36 12.16 -0.62
N PRO A 373 -7.52 12.02 0.43
CA PRO A 373 -6.32 11.21 0.35
C PRO A 373 -6.68 9.75 0.11
N TYR A 374 -6.00 9.11 -0.83
CA TYR A 374 -6.20 7.70 -1.09
C TYR A 374 -4.92 6.96 -1.46
N THR A 375 -4.99 5.64 -1.35
CA THR A 375 -4.02 4.71 -1.91
C THR A 375 -4.75 3.66 -2.75
N MET A 376 -4.09 3.16 -3.80
CA MET A 376 -4.60 2.07 -4.64
C MET A 376 -3.57 0.95 -4.71
N GLN A 377 -4.00 -0.27 -4.44
CA GLN A 377 -3.14 -1.44 -4.47
C GLN A 377 -3.89 -2.68 -4.99
N PRO A 378 -3.19 -3.66 -5.59
CA PRO A 378 -3.82 -4.80 -6.24
C PRO A 378 -4.22 -5.91 -5.27
N GLU A 379 -5.10 -6.81 -5.70
CA GLU A 379 -5.60 -7.97 -4.93
C GLU A 379 -4.46 -8.85 -4.37
N ASN A 380 -3.33 -8.97 -5.07
CA ASN A 380 -2.15 -9.68 -4.58
C ASN A 380 -1.20 -8.80 -3.76
N LEU A 381 -1.76 -8.01 -2.84
CA LEU A 381 -1.05 -7.08 -1.95
C LEU A 381 0.21 -7.72 -1.34
N ASP A 382 1.30 -6.98 -1.41
CA ASP A 382 2.51 -7.26 -0.64
C ASP A 382 2.73 -6.20 0.45
N LEU A 383 3.47 -6.58 1.49
CA LEU A 383 3.67 -5.72 2.66
C LEU A 383 4.51 -4.49 2.30
N GLY A 384 5.43 -4.63 1.34
CA GLY A 384 6.25 -3.55 0.80
C GLY A 384 5.38 -2.43 0.23
N VAL A 385 4.51 -2.75 -0.72
CA VAL A 385 3.57 -1.80 -1.33
C VAL A 385 2.67 -1.15 -0.27
N LEU A 386 2.06 -1.94 0.63
CA LEU A 386 1.17 -1.41 1.66
C LEU A 386 1.87 -0.39 2.57
N THR A 387 3.08 -0.71 3.00
CA THR A 387 3.85 0.16 3.90
C THR A 387 4.48 1.34 3.14
N GLU A 388 4.78 1.23 1.85
CA GLU A 388 5.31 2.32 1.02
C GLU A 388 4.21 3.37 0.82
N GLU A 389 3.03 2.94 0.38
CA GLU A 389 1.91 3.85 0.15
C GLU A 389 1.37 4.48 1.43
N PHE A 390 1.38 3.75 2.55
CA PHE A 390 1.04 4.36 3.83
C PHE A 390 2.06 5.42 4.25
N ALA A 391 3.36 5.22 4.00
CA ALA A 391 4.37 6.23 4.32
C ALA A 391 4.19 7.52 3.50
N HIS A 392 3.82 7.40 2.22
CA HIS A 392 3.47 8.56 1.40
C HIS A 392 2.20 9.24 1.90
N ASN A 393 1.12 8.49 2.06
CA ASN A 393 -0.19 9.03 2.39
C ASN A 393 -0.24 9.63 3.80
N PHE A 394 0.25 8.89 4.78
CA PHE A 394 0.08 9.23 6.19
C PHE A 394 1.20 10.12 6.73
N PHE A 395 2.44 9.93 6.27
CA PHE A 395 3.60 10.71 6.74
C PHE A 395 4.11 11.74 5.72
N GLY A 396 3.59 11.75 4.50
CA GLY A 396 4.04 12.67 3.44
C GLY A 396 5.50 12.44 3.06
N LEU A 397 6.00 11.22 3.25
CA LEU A 397 7.40 10.91 2.99
C LEU A 397 7.65 10.81 1.47
N PRO A 398 8.82 11.23 0.98
CA PRO A 398 9.14 11.18 -0.44
C PRO A 398 9.66 9.81 -0.89
N ASP A 399 9.50 9.53 -2.19
CA ASP A 399 10.22 8.45 -2.87
C ASP A 399 11.72 8.73 -2.91
N LEU A 400 12.52 7.69 -2.71
CA LEU A 400 14.00 7.74 -2.74
C LEU A 400 14.61 6.86 -3.83
N TYR A 401 13.80 6.34 -4.73
CA TYR A 401 14.30 5.69 -5.92
C TYR A 401 15.13 6.68 -6.75
N THR A 402 16.23 6.19 -7.30
CA THR A 402 17.06 6.95 -8.24
C THR A 402 17.26 6.15 -9.52
N VAL A 403 17.37 6.86 -10.64
CA VAL A 403 17.66 6.28 -11.97
C VAL A 403 19.15 6.08 -12.21
N ASP A 404 20.00 6.70 -11.40
CA ASP A 404 21.45 6.59 -11.45
C ASP A 404 21.96 5.68 -10.32
N LEU A 405 22.82 4.72 -10.68
CA LEU A 405 23.39 3.78 -9.72
C LEU A 405 24.27 4.45 -8.66
N GLU A 406 24.80 5.64 -8.96
CA GLU A 406 25.74 6.35 -8.09
C GLU A 406 25.08 7.04 -6.89
N ASN A 407 23.81 7.45 -7.01
CA ASN A 407 23.05 8.08 -5.91
C ASN A 407 21.97 7.14 -5.32
N SER A 408 21.92 5.89 -5.77
CA SER A 408 20.91 4.93 -5.32
C SER A 408 21.19 4.46 -3.90
N ILE A 409 20.18 4.56 -3.03
CA ILE A 409 20.20 3.92 -1.72
C ILE A 409 19.76 2.45 -1.77
N GLY A 410 19.33 1.96 -2.93
CA GLY A 410 19.01 0.55 -3.19
C GLY A 410 18.11 -0.08 -2.12
N PHE A 411 18.54 -1.22 -1.59
CA PHE A 411 17.83 -1.98 -0.55
C PHE A 411 18.00 -1.43 0.87
N TRP A 412 18.64 -0.27 1.07
CA TRP A 412 18.88 0.30 2.41
C TRP A 412 17.73 1.18 2.92
N SER A 413 16.69 1.40 2.11
CA SER A 413 15.51 2.14 2.52
C SER A 413 14.25 1.53 1.93
N HIS A 414 13.22 1.52 2.76
CA HIS A 414 11.86 1.13 2.41
C HIS A 414 11.31 1.89 1.20
N LEU A 415 11.38 3.24 1.20
CA LEU A 415 10.91 4.10 0.10
C LEU A 415 11.88 4.12 -1.11
N ALA A 416 12.57 3.01 -1.34
CA ALA A 416 13.44 2.73 -2.46
C ALA A 416 13.36 1.22 -2.73
N GLY A 417 14.37 0.60 -3.34
CA GLY A 417 14.31 -0.84 -3.65
C GLY A 417 14.10 -1.76 -2.44
N GLY A 418 14.25 -1.25 -1.21
CA GLY A 418 14.04 -2.00 0.03
C GLY A 418 12.60 -2.46 0.28
N SER A 419 11.58 -1.85 -0.34
CA SER A 419 10.21 -2.34 -0.26
C SER A 419 10.05 -3.72 -0.91
N TRP A 420 10.83 -4.01 -1.96
CA TRP A 420 10.81 -5.29 -2.69
C TRP A 420 11.62 -6.42 -2.03
N THR A 421 11.95 -6.33 -0.74
CA THR A 421 12.75 -7.35 -0.05
C THR A 421 11.89 -8.47 0.57
N GLY A 422 12.55 -9.56 0.96
CA GLY A 422 11.92 -10.75 1.55
C GLY A 422 12.08 -12.03 0.73
N PRO A 423 11.64 -13.18 1.28
CA PRO A 423 11.68 -14.48 0.60
C PRO A 423 10.87 -14.50 -0.70
N LEU A 424 9.79 -13.71 -0.74
CA LEU A 424 9.12 -13.28 -1.97
C LEU A 424 9.29 -11.76 -2.07
N PRO A 425 9.67 -11.19 -3.22
CA PRO A 425 9.76 -9.74 -3.37
C PRO A 425 8.49 -9.02 -2.90
N GLY A 426 8.67 -8.08 -1.96
CA GLY A 426 7.58 -7.30 -1.33
C GLY A 426 7.08 -7.88 0.00
N SER A 427 7.49 -9.10 0.37
CA SER A 427 6.91 -9.78 1.55
C SER A 427 7.46 -9.27 2.88
N VAL A 428 8.72 -8.84 2.93
CA VAL A 428 9.38 -8.40 4.17
C VAL A 428 10.23 -7.18 3.86
N PRO A 429 9.63 -5.97 3.80
CA PRO A 429 10.36 -4.75 3.49
C PRO A 429 11.39 -4.39 4.57
N VAL A 430 12.46 -3.70 4.17
CA VAL A 430 13.43 -3.14 5.13
C VAL A 430 12.83 -1.93 5.85
N SER A 431 13.36 -1.58 7.03
CA SER A 431 12.93 -0.38 7.76
C SER A 431 13.17 0.92 6.96
N LEU A 432 12.38 1.96 7.27
CA LEU A 432 12.67 3.36 6.90
C LEU A 432 14.13 3.75 7.23
N CYS A 433 14.77 4.51 6.35
CA CYS A 433 16.10 5.06 6.63
C CYS A 433 16.04 6.18 7.69
N LEU A 434 17.18 6.50 8.32
CA LEU A 434 17.23 7.44 9.45
C LEU A 434 16.66 8.82 9.11
N TRP A 435 16.91 9.32 7.91
CA TRP A 435 16.42 10.62 7.47
C TRP A 435 14.88 10.67 7.39
N LEU A 436 14.25 9.63 6.84
CA LEU A 436 12.79 9.49 6.80
C LEU A 436 12.18 9.41 8.22
N LYS A 437 12.84 8.69 9.14
CA LYS A 437 12.40 8.63 10.54
C LYS A 437 12.44 10.00 11.22
N ILE A 438 13.48 10.80 10.95
CA ILE A 438 13.59 12.16 11.48
C ILE A 438 12.45 13.04 10.93
N MET A 439 12.12 12.92 9.64
CA MET A 439 11.02 13.69 9.05
C MET A 439 9.66 13.31 9.63
N ALA A 440 9.37 12.01 9.77
CA ALA A 440 8.11 11.53 10.35
C ALA A 440 7.91 11.96 11.81
N GLN A 441 9.00 12.19 12.56
CA GLN A 441 8.93 12.72 13.94
C GLN A 441 8.51 14.20 14.02
N THR A 442 8.41 14.90 12.88
CA THR A 442 8.00 16.32 12.82
C THR A 442 6.54 16.53 12.46
N SER A 443 5.83 15.43 12.23
CA SER A 443 4.42 15.39 11.78
C SER A 443 3.43 15.83 12.84
#